data_AF-A0A926CL34-F1
#
_entry.id   AF-A0A926CL34-F1
#
_cell.length_a   1.000
_cell.length_b   1.000
_cell.length_c   1.000
_cell.angle_alpha   90.00
_cell.angle_beta   90.00
_cell.angle_gamma   90.00
#
_symmetry.space_group_name_H-M   'P 1'
#
loop_
_entity.id
_entity.type
_entity.pdbx_description
1 polymer ?
#
loop_
_entity_poly.entity_id
_entity_poly.type
_entity_poly.pdbx_seq_one_letter_code
_entity_poly.pdbx_strand_id
1 'polypeptide(L)'
;MALNGLIVSEVLRVQDREAKHLGLDRLDEDALILAFARWAEGRLNKWLDYAKGALLFVMVPNDPESGMFYVYDRARRTFFMVDVAEVDRYGGYRIDEFEQMAQVFGLKALAQNPRGLTATH
;
A
#
# COMPACT_ATOMS: atom_id res chain seq x y z
N MET A 1 -7.46 7.60 15.83
CA MET A 1 -8.29 6.40 16.03
C MET A 1 -7.79 5.33 15.08
N ALA A 2 -7.06 4.34 15.56
CA ALA A 2 -6.64 3.19 14.77
C ALA A 2 -7.89 2.40 14.36
N LEU A 3 -8.15 2.28 13.06
CA LEU A 3 -9.12 1.32 12.55
C LEU A 3 -8.50 -0.06 12.80
N ASN A 4 -9.07 -0.86 13.70
CA ASN A 4 -8.69 -2.27 13.91
C ASN A 4 -7.17 -2.52 14.12
N GLY A 5 -6.48 -1.69 14.92
CA GLY A 5 -5.05 -1.89 15.19
C GLY A 5 -4.13 -1.55 14.01
N LEU A 6 -4.63 -0.84 12.98
CA LEU A 6 -3.84 -0.39 11.84
C LEU A 6 -3.38 1.06 11.99
N ILE A 7 -2.15 1.32 11.55
CA ILE A 7 -1.61 2.66 11.29
C ILE A 7 -1.69 2.88 9.78
N VAL A 8 -2.37 3.95 9.38
CA VAL A 8 -2.54 4.30 7.96
C VAL A 8 -1.91 5.65 7.69
N SER A 9 -1.01 5.71 6.72
CA SER A 9 -0.36 6.94 6.30
C SER A 9 -0.59 7.17 4.81
N GLU A 10 -1.09 8.36 4.44
CA GLU A 10 -1.08 8.78 3.04
C GLU A 10 0.37 9.05 2.63
N VAL A 11 0.89 8.31 1.64
CA VAL A 11 2.31 8.41 1.25
C VAL A 11 2.51 9.05 -0.12
N LEU A 12 1.55 8.91 -1.02
CA LEU A 12 1.64 9.50 -2.35
C LEU A 12 0.26 9.75 -2.94
N ARG A 13 -0.02 10.97 -3.35
CA ARG A 13 -1.17 11.29 -4.19
C ARG A 13 -0.68 11.63 -5.59
N VAL A 14 -1.23 10.93 -6.59
CA VAL A 14 -0.77 11.02 -7.99
C VAL A 14 -0.93 12.43 -8.56
N GLN A 15 -1.83 13.23 -7.98
CA GLN A 15 -2.11 14.59 -8.42
C GLN A 15 -1.14 15.63 -7.83
N ASP A 16 -0.32 15.24 -6.87
CA ASP A 16 0.62 16.14 -6.21
C ASP A 16 1.75 16.53 -7.16
N ARG A 17 2.36 17.68 -6.88
CA ARG A 17 3.39 18.28 -7.74
C ARG A 17 4.58 17.34 -7.93
N GLU A 18 4.97 16.61 -6.89
CA GLU A 18 6.06 15.63 -6.92
C GLU A 18 5.73 14.46 -7.84
N ALA A 19 4.58 13.81 -7.65
CA ALA A 19 4.11 12.71 -8.49
C ALA A 19 4.00 13.11 -9.98
N LYS A 20 3.55 14.35 -10.24
CA LYS A 20 3.50 14.93 -11.60
C LYS A 20 4.88 15.17 -12.20
N HIS A 21 5.87 15.60 -11.40
CA HIS A 21 7.25 15.75 -11.88
C HIS A 21 7.85 14.41 -12.30
N LEU A 22 7.46 13.33 -11.61
CA LEU A 22 7.82 11.96 -11.95
C LEU A 22 6.96 11.36 -13.08
N GLY A 23 6.00 12.11 -13.61
CA GLY A 23 5.11 11.68 -14.71
C GLY A 23 4.09 10.62 -14.33
N LEU A 24 3.87 10.37 -13.03
CA LEU A 24 2.98 9.30 -12.54
C LEU A 24 1.51 9.55 -12.91
N ASP A 25 1.11 10.81 -13.10
CA ASP A 25 -0.25 11.19 -13.48
C ASP A 25 -0.65 10.75 -14.88
N ARG A 26 0.35 10.52 -15.75
CA ARG A 26 0.19 10.14 -17.16
C ARG A 26 0.24 8.64 -17.40
N LEU A 27 0.59 7.86 -16.39
CA LEU A 27 0.66 6.41 -16.47
C LEU A 27 -0.75 5.80 -16.43
N ASP A 28 -0.94 4.71 -17.16
CA ASP A 28 -2.03 3.78 -16.87
C ASP A 28 -1.83 3.16 -15.48
N GLU A 29 -2.86 2.47 -14.99
CA GLU A 29 -2.89 2.01 -13.61
C GLU A 29 -1.82 0.98 -13.27
N ASP A 30 -1.60 0.01 -14.15
CA ASP A 30 -0.60 -1.04 -13.97
C ASP A 30 0.81 -0.43 -13.95
N ALA A 31 1.09 0.46 -14.91
CA ALA A 31 2.34 1.19 -14.97
C ALA A 31 2.54 2.10 -13.75
N LEU A 32 1.47 2.74 -13.26
CA LEU A 32 1.46 3.56 -12.06
C LEU A 32 1.79 2.74 -10.82
N ILE A 33 1.17 1.57 -10.62
CA ILE A 33 1.42 0.68 -9.48
C ILE A 33 2.88 0.20 -9.50
N LEU A 34 3.41 -0.18 -10.66
CA LEU A 34 4.81 -0.58 -10.80
C LEU A 34 5.78 0.59 -10.57
N ALA A 35 5.43 1.80 -11.02
CA ALA A 35 6.22 2.99 -10.77
C ALA A 35 6.19 3.39 -9.29
N PHE A 36 5.05 3.23 -8.62
CA PHE A 36 4.93 3.44 -7.18
C PHE A 36 5.85 2.49 -6.39
N ALA A 37 5.87 1.20 -6.72
CA ALA A 37 6.76 0.25 -6.05
C ALA A 37 8.24 0.66 -6.17
N ARG A 38 8.65 1.15 -7.36
CA ARG A 38 10.01 1.69 -7.58
C ARG A 38 10.26 2.98 -6.80
N TRP A 39 9.28 3.88 -6.72
CA TRP A 39 9.37 5.11 -5.93
C TRP A 39 9.54 4.80 -4.44
N ALA A 40 8.88 3.75 -3.94
CA ALA A 40 9.05 3.22 -2.59
C ALA A 40 10.34 2.39 -2.41
N GLU A 41 11.30 2.48 -3.34
CA GLU A 41 12.58 1.76 -3.34
C GLU A 41 12.45 0.23 -3.22
N GLY A 42 11.29 -0.31 -3.62
CA GLY A 42 10.97 -1.72 -3.48
C GLY A 42 10.56 -2.38 -4.79
N ARG A 43 10.23 -3.67 -4.66
CA ARG A 43 9.65 -4.50 -5.71
C ARG A 43 8.26 -4.93 -5.28
N LEU A 44 7.32 -4.89 -6.23
CA LEU A 44 5.99 -5.45 -6.03
C LEU A 44 6.07 -6.98 -6.00
N ASN A 45 5.79 -7.57 -4.84
CA ASN A 45 5.85 -9.01 -4.60
C ASN A 45 4.46 -9.66 -4.60
N LYS A 46 3.43 -8.94 -4.14
CA LYS A 46 2.02 -9.33 -4.31
C LYS A 46 1.19 -8.14 -4.73
N TRP A 47 0.20 -8.42 -5.58
CA TRP A 47 -0.81 -7.47 -5.99
C TRP A 47 -2.14 -8.21 -6.06
N LEU A 48 -3.10 -7.77 -5.25
CA LEU A 48 -4.49 -8.17 -5.36
C LEU A 48 -5.29 -7.01 -5.89
N ASP A 49 -5.93 -7.23 -7.02
CA ASP A 49 -6.70 -6.20 -7.69
C ASP A 49 -8.19 -6.31 -7.38
N TYR A 50 -8.82 -5.17 -7.08
CA TYR A 50 -10.25 -5.07 -6.80
C TYR A 50 -10.88 -3.99 -7.67
N ALA A 51 -12.20 -3.80 -7.66
CA ALA A 51 -12.82 -2.76 -8.51
C ALA A 51 -12.51 -1.31 -8.05
N LYS A 52 -12.36 -1.09 -6.74
CA LYS A 52 -12.21 0.27 -6.16
C LYS A 52 -10.79 0.60 -5.72
N GLY A 53 -9.95 -0.40 -5.54
CA GLY A 53 -8.57 -0.24 -5.13
C GLY A 53 -7.75 -1.49 -5.36
N ALA A 54 -6.50 -1.46 -4.93
CA ALA A 54 -5.59 -2.60 -4.97
C ALA A 54 -4.86 -2.75 -3.63
N LEU A 55 -4.64 -4.00 -3.21
CA LEU A 55 -3.73 -4.33 -2.11
C LEU A 55 -2.38 -4.70 -2.69
N LEU A 56 -1.33 -4.02 -2.25
CA LEU A 56 0.02 -4.18 -2.72
C LEU A 56 0.89 -4.64 -1.55
N PHE A 57 1.82 -5.55 -1.84
CA PHE A 57 2.89 -5.92 -0.93
C PHE A 57 4.21 -5.66 -1.61
N VAL A 58 4.97 -4.72 -1.06
CA VAL A 58 6.23 -4.25 -1.62
C VAL A 58 7.35 -4.64 -0.67
N MET A 59 8.46 -5.15 -1.23
CA MET A 59 9.64 -5.57 -0.46
C MET A 59 10.91 -5.00 -1.07
N VAL A 60 11.91 -4.70 -0.25
CA VAL A 60 13.25 -4.36 -0.71
C VAL A 60 13.89 -5.60 -1.34
N PRO A 61 14.49 -5.50 -2.54
CA PRO A 61 15.16 -6.64 -3.16
C PRO A 61 16.26 -7.22 -2.27
N ASN A 62 16.29 -8.55 -2.15
CA ASN A 62 17.24 -9.32 -1.31
C ASN A 62 17.07 -9.14 0.21
N ASP A 63 16.00 -8.49 0.67
CA ASP A 63 15.66 -8.41 2.08
C ASP A 63 14.29 -9.06 2.35
N PRO A 64 14.24 -10.31 2.83
CA PRO A 64 13.00 -11.02 3.06
C PRO A 64 12.17 -10.49 4.24
N GLU A 65 12.75 -9.63 5.08
CA GLU A 65 12.13 -9.05 6.29
C GLU A 65 11.96 -7.54 6.12
N SER A 66 11.60 -7.11 4.90
CA SER A 66 11.40 -5.70 4.53
C SER A 66 9.99 -5.39 4.02
N GLY A 67 9.08 -6.36 4.06
CA GLY A 67 7.78 -6.22 3.43
C GLY A 67 6.89 -5.18 4.09
N MET A 68 6.18 -4.43 3.26
CA MET A 68 5.23 -3.41 3.67
C MET A 68 3.95 -3.49 2.82
N PHE A 69 2.80 -3.26 3.47
CA PHE A 69 1.52 -3.22 2.80
C PHE A 69 1.18 -1.80 2.34
N TYR A 70 0.60 -1.73 1.14
CA TYR A 70 0.04 -0.50 0.62
C TYR A 70 -1.36 -0.74 0.04
N VAL A 71 -2.20 0.27 0.13
CA VAL A 71 -3.49 0.30 -0.55
C VAL A 71 -3.54 1.46 -1.53
N TYR A 72 -3.88 1.14 -2.77
CA TYR A 72 -4.17 2.13 -3.79
C TYR A 72 -5.67 2.42 -3.85
N ASP A 73 -6.06 3.68 -3.61
CA ASP A 73 -7.43 4.16 -3.80
C ASP A 73 -7.57 4.75 -5.21
N ARG A 74 -8.32 4.07 -6.09
CA ARG A 74 -8.55 4.53 -7.46
C ARG A 74 -9.35 5.83 -7.53
N ALA A 75 -10.31 6.01 -6.63
CA ALA A 75 -11.18 7.19 -6.68
C ALA A 75 -10.40 8.46 -6.36
N ARG A 76 -9.43 8.36 -5.45
CA ARG A 76 -8.57 9.48 -5.06
C ARG A 76 -7.26 9.54 -5.85
N ARG A 77 -6.88 8.44 -6.51
CA ARG A 77 -5.54 8.18 -7.06
C ARG A 77 -4.46 8.43 -5.99
N THR A 78 -4.62 7.74 -4.86
CA THR A 78 -3.78 7.91 -3.66
C THR A 78 -3.29 6.56 -3.15
N PHE A 79 -2.02 6.50 -2.77
CA PHE A 79 -1.40 5.37 -2.10
C PHE A 79 -1.34 5.62 -0.60
N PHE A 80 -1.81 4.64 0.16
CA PHE A 80 -1.74 4.60 1.61
C PHE A 80 -0.79 3.48 2.01
N MET A 81 0.18 3.77 2.86
CA MET A 81 0.92 2.76 3.59
C MET A 81 0.06 2.28 4.76
N VAL A 82 0.05 0.97 4.97
CA VAL A 82 -0.73 0.35 6.05
C VAL A 82 0.21 -0.52 6.86
N ASP A 83 0.38 -0.16 8.13
CA ASP A 83 1.16 -0.91 9.10
C ASP A 83 0.25 -1.44 10.22
N VAL A 84 0.70 -2.47 10.91
CA VAL A 84 -0.06 -3.12 11.98
C VAL A 84 0.54 -2.73 13.33
N ALA A 85 -0.16 -1.88 14.08
CA ALA A 85 0.28 -1.35 15.36
C ALA A 85 0.50 -2.42 16.45
N GLU A 86 -0.21 -3.55 16.33
CA GLU A 86 -0.13 -4.67 17.28
C GLU A 86 1.14 -5.50 17.11
N VAL A 87 1.84 -5.34 15.99
CA VAL A 87 3.11 -6.00 15.75
C VAL A 87 4.22 -5.03 16.16
N ASP A 88 5.07 -5.42 17.12
CA ASP A 88 6.21 -4.63 17.60
C ASP A 88 7.37 -4.61 16.58
N ARG A 89 7.04 -4.34 15.31
CA ARG A 89 7.95 -4.06 14.20
C ARG A 89 7.18 -3.20 13.19
N TYR A 90 7.77 -2.06 12.84
CA TYR A 90 7.23 -1.19 11.79
C TYR A 90 7.57 -1.81 10.44
N GLY A 91 6.59 -2.48 9.83
CA GLY A 91 6.87 -3.30 8.67
C GLY A 91 7.77 -4.50 8.96
N GLY A 92 8.57 -4.85 7.96
CA GLY A 92 9.44 -6.00 8.00
C GLY A 92 8.68 -7.33 7.94
N TYR A 93 7.53 -7.30 7.26
CA TYR A 93 6.70 -8.46 7.05
C TYR A 93 7.32 -9.36 5.99
N ARG A 94 7.15 -10.66 6.17
CA ARG A 94 7.61 -11.65 5.20
C ARG A 94 6.50 -11.97 4.22
N ILE A 95 6.91 -12.45 3.04
CA ILE A 95 5.97 -12.83 1.98
C ILE A 95 5.06 -14.00 2.35
N ASP A 96 5.50 -14.89 3.23
CA ASP A 96 4.73 -16.04 3.74
C ASP A 96 3.70 -15.61 4.80
N GLU A 97 3.92 -14.49 5.49
CA GLU A 97 2.96 -13.87 6.42
C GLU A 97 1.81 -13.14 5.68
N PHE A 98 1.97 -12.82 4.39
CA PHE A 98 1.04 -11.99 3.61
C PHE A 98 -0.43 -12.40 3.73
N GLU A 99 -0.74 -13.67 3.44
CA GLU A 99 -2.13 -14.13 3.40
C GLU A 99 -2.77 -14.08 4.79
N GLN A 100 -2.03 -14.50 5.82
CA GLN A 100 -2.49 -14.50 7.20
C GLN A 100 -2.77 -13.08 7.67
N MET A 101 -1.82 -12.16 7.48
CA MET A 101 -1.97 -10.77 7.89
C MET A 101 -3.09 -10.06 7.13
N ALA A 102 -3.16 -10.27 5.81
CA ALA A 102 -4.21 -9.67 4.98
C ALA A 102 -5.62 -10.13 5.38
N GLN A 103 -5.75 -11.33 5.93
CA GLN A 103 -6.99 -11.85 6.48
C GLN A 103 -7.25 -11.33 7.91
N VAL A 104 -6.30 -11.49 8.83
CA VAL A 104 -6.46 -11.16 10.26
C VAL A 104 -6.76 -9.69 10.47
N PHE A 105 -6.04 -8.81 9.77
CA PHE A 105 -6.20 -7.35 9.90
C PHE A 105 -7.17 -6.75 8.87
N GLY A 106 -7.87 -7.58 8.10
CA GLY A 106 -8.89 -7.12 7.15
C GLY A 106 -8.36 -6.28 5.99
N LEU A 107 -7.07 -6.40 5.63
CA LEU A 107 -6.44 -5.58 4.58
C LEU A 107 -7.11 -5.77 3.21
N LYS A 108 -7.61 -6.97 2.91
CA LYS A 108 -8.37 -7.24 1.68
C LYS A 108 -9.66 -6.42 1.62
N ALA A 109 -10.41 -6.36 2.73
CA ALA A 109 -11.65 -5.57 2.81
C ALA A 109 -11.36 -4.07 2.68
N LEU A 110 -10.25 -3.62 3.26
CA LEU A 110 -9.77 -2.24 3.17
C LEU A 110 -9.43 -1.85 1.72
N ALA A 111 -8.71 -2.71 0.99
CA ALA A 111 -8.43 -2.50 -0.44
C ALA A 111 -9.67 -2.64 -1.35
N GLN A 112 -10.64 -3.47 -0.98
CA GLN A 112 -11.92 -3.57 -1.68
C GLN A 112 -12.77 -2.30 -1.57
N ASN A 113 -12.64 -1.54 -0.47
CA ASN A 113 -13.37 -0.29 -0.26
C ASN A 113 -12.52 0.78 0.46
N PRO A 114 -11.57 1.41 -0.24
CA PRO A 114 -10.59 2.33 0.36
C PRO A 114 -11.18 3.70 0.75
N ARG A 115 -12.44 4.00 0.40
CA ARG A 115 -13.06 5.31 0.68
C ARG A 115 -13.08 5.70 2.16
N GLY A 116 -13.06 4.72 3.06
CA GLY A 116 -13.00 4.94 4.51
C GLY A 116 -11.61 5.26 5.04
N LEU A 117 -10.56 5.16 4.21
CA LEU A 117 -9.20 5.45 4.66
C LEU A 117 -9.02 6.94 4.88
N THR A 118 -8.54 7.26 6.08
CA THR A 118 -8.01 8.57 6.45
C THR A 118 -6.68 8.34 7.15
N ALA A 119 -5.70 9.19 6.88
CA ALA A 119 -4.42 9.10 7.57
C ALA A 119 -4.63 9.22 9.08
N THR A 120 -4.07 8.29 9.84
CA THR A 120 -4.08 8.33 11.30
C THR A 120 -2.78 8.98 11.77
N HIS A 121 -2.90 10.19 12.30
CA HIS A 121 -1.81 10.89 13.00
C HIS A 121 -1.60 10.31 14.40
#